data_AF-A0A2E5K2B3-F1
#
_entry.id   AF-A0A2E5K2B3-F1
#
_cell.length_a   1.000
_cell.length_b   1.000
_cell.length_c   1.000
_cell.angle_alpha   90.00
_cell.angle_beta   90.00
_cell.angle_gamma   90.00
#
_symmetry.space_group_name_H-M   'P 1'
#
loop_
_entity.id
_entity.type
_entity.pdbx_description
1 polymer ?
#
loop_
_entity_poly.entity_id
_entity_poly.type
_entity_poly.pdbx_seq_one_letter_code
_entity_poly.pdbx_strand_id
1 'polypeptide(L)'
;MKKVKNGLSYFHSQIIRNEGNVESLEIQYGDIDFQLPFGLMTENLSIEIQTSGTDQHVRISSESVSSQLKGFPSGAMKMEARNISLRSGQESKPLLSNQFKIRDIEVHFIDYEVYVSILNPDQSMRRACKHLAELLDRGGTTSRLKMQGIIHFQFGKGLILPQRFFTQVNGNLTRIVLNRDDLNFVAPKFADRLSEGDLDLVANHPLKAPRLLEIRKDTEEKSRELRWALKSFPEDVYRHVLWSYLLTKEYGSEFAQVVTNSHELGSYNTEEEIGKDRQNNLVGIAYAVSNVPEGKLLEKIKSDPRIHF
;
A
#
# COMPACT_ATOMS: atom_id res chain seq x y z
N MET A 1 -27.96 34.71 -9.62
CA MET A 1 -26.59 34.17 -9.49
C MET A 1 -25.62 35.06 -10.25
N LYS A 2 -24.76 35.79 -9.56
CA LYS A 2 -23.67 36.54 -10.20
C LYS A 2 -22.48 35.59 -10.33
N LYS A 3 -22.17 35.12 -11.55
CA LYS A 3 -20.85 34.55 -11.84
C LYS A 3 -19.84 35.69 -11.69
N VAL A 4 -19.07 35.69 -10.62
CA VAL A 4 -17.92 36.59 -10.50
C VAL A 4 -16.82 35.95 -11.34
N LYS A 5 -16.77 36.28 -12.64
CA LYS A 5 -15.61 36.01 -13.49
C LYS A 5 -14.48 36.94 -13.07
N ASN A 6 -13.83 36.64 -11.96
CA ASN A 6 -12.53 37.22 -11.66
C ASN A 6 -11.48 36.44 -12.46
N GLY A 7 -10.58 37.17 -13.13
CA GLY A 7 -9.53 36.58 -13.95
C GLY A 7 -8.74 35.51 -13.18
N LEU A 8 -8.30 34.49 -13.94
CA LEU A 8 -7.41 33.39 -13.54
C LEU A 8 -6.52 33.77 -12.35
N SER A 9 -7.02 33.50 -11.15
CA SER A 9 -6.29 33.70 -9.92
C SER A 9 -5.67 32.36 -9.58
N TYR A 10 -4.54 32.05 -10.19
CA TYR A 10 -3.72 30.91 -9.77
C TYR A 10 -3.22 31.21 -8.36
N PHE A 11 -3.88 30.64 -7.35
CA PHE A 11 -3.31 30.59 -6.01
C PHE A 11 -2.23 29.51 -6.03
N HIS A 12 -0.99 29.93 -6.26
CA HIS A 12 0.19 29.09 -6.08
C HIS A 12 0.64 29.22 -4.63
N SER A 13 0.29 28.24 -3.79
CA SER A 13 0.88 28.12 -2.47
C SER A 13 2.00 27.07 -2.53
N GLN A 14 3.23 27.51 -2.74
CA GLN A 14 4.41 26.70 -2.42
C GLN A 14 4.61 26.80 -0.92
N ILE A 15 4.42 25.71 -0.19
CA ILE A 15 4.58 25.76 1.27
C ILE A 15 5.57 24.70 1.76
N ILE A 16 6.85 25.08 1.73
CA ILE A 16 8.00 24.27 2.14
C ILE A 16 8.21 24.43 3.66
N ARG A 17 7.82 23.44 4.48
CA ARG A 17 8.29 23.29 5.88
C ARG A 17 8.22 21.83 6.35
N ASN A 18 9.34 21.40 6.96
CA ASN A 18 9.60 20.09 7.59
C ASN A 18 8.73 19.85 8.83
N GLU A 19 7.58 19.20 8.69
CA GLU A 19 6.88 18.57 9.82
C GLU A 19 6.37 17.17 9.41
N GLY A 20 7.18 16.14 9.70
CA GLY A 20 6.87 14.73 9.41
C GLY A 20 7.35 14.25 8.04
N ASN A 21 6.75 13.17 7.52
CA ASN A 21 7.14 12.53 6.26
C ASN A 21 6.74 13.31 4.98
N VAL A 22 6.54 14.64 5.02
CA VAL A 22 6.12 15.45 3.84
C VAL A 22 7.11 16.60 3.67
N GLU A 23 7.89 16.59 2.59
CA GLU A 23 8.93 17.59 2.28
C GLU A 23 8.36 18.83 1.61
N SER A 24 7.45 18.62 0.66
CA SER A 24 6.79 19.69 -0.08
C SER A 24 5.33 19.35 -0.35
N LEU A 25 4.50 20.39 -0.32
CA LEU A 25 3.09 20.34 -0.67
C LEU A 25 2.85 21.53 -1.59
N GLU A 26 2.51 21.24 -2.83
CA GLU A 26 2.06 22.24 -3.78
C GLU A 26 0.58 22.00 -4.07
N ILE A 27 -0.23 23.04 -3.91
CA ILE A 27 -1.65 22.99 -4.23
C ILE A 27 -1.90 24.01 -5.35
N GLN A 28 -2.40 23.52 -6.47
CA GLN A 28 -2.84 24.32 -7.61
C GLN A 28 -4.34 24.16 -7.76
N TYR A 29 -5.05 25.28 -7.78
CA TYR A 29 -6.49 25.34 -8.01
C TYR A 29 -6.77 25.81 -9.44
N GLY A 30 -7.77 25.21 -10.10
CA GLY A 30 -8.40 25.78 -11.29
C GLY A 30 -9.43 26.84 -10.91
N ASP A 31 -10.51 26.95 -11.68
CA ASP A 31 -11.60 27.88 -11.40
C ASP A 31 -12.27 27.53 -10.06
N ILE A 32 -12.45 28.54 -9.20
CA ILE A 32 -13.08 28.41 -7.88
C ILE A 32 -14.43 29.12 -7.89
N ASP A 33 -15.50 28.35 -7.66
CA ASP A 33 -16.86 28.85 -7.47
C ASP A 33 -17.25 28.81 -5.98
N PHE A 34 -17.58 29.97 -5.43
CA PHE A 34 -18.10 30.09 -4.07
C PHE A 34 -19.63 29.92 -4.08
N GLN A 35 -20.12 28.90 -3.38
CA GLN A 35 -21.55 28.66 -3.18
C GLN A 35 -21.94 29.03 -1.75
N LEU A 36 -22.71 30.11 -1.59
CA LEU A 36 -23.24 30.49 -0.28
C LEU A 36 -24.33 29.50 0.18
N PRO A 37 -24.44 29.20 1.49
CA PRO A 37 -23.85 29.99 2.56
C PRO A 37 -22.36 29.68 2.84
N PHE A 38 -21.81 28.49 2.58
CA PHE A 38 -20.41 28.17 2.96
C PHE A 38 -19.76 26.99 2.18
N GLY A 39 -20.09 26.82 0.90
CA GLY A 39 -19.51 25.82 0.03
C GLY A 39 -18.44 26.41 -0.91
N LEU A 40 -17.35 25.67 -1.12
CA LEU A 40 -16.36 25.97 -2.16
C LEU A 40 -16.32 24.79 -3.11
N MET A 41 -16.59 25.08 -4.39
CA MET A 41 -16.43 24.13 -5.49
C MET A 41 -15.25 24.59 -6.33
N THR A 42 -14.33 23.69 -6.64
CA THR A 42 -13.25 23.97 -7.59
C THR A 42 -13.23 22.90 -8.66
N GLU A 43 -13.08 23.34 -9.90
CA GLU A 43 -12.80 22.46 -11.03
C GLU A 43 -11.29 22.37 -11.21
N ASN A 44 -10.77 21.17 -11.44
CA ASN A 44 -9.34 20.89 -11.67
C ASN A 44 -8.42 21.26 -10.48
N LEU A 45 -8.58 20.56 -9.36
CA LEU A 45 -7.63 20.63 -8.25
C LEU A 45 -6.43 19.73 -8.53
N SER A 46 -5.21 20.26 -8.46
CA SER A 46 -3.97 19.46 -8.49
C SER A 46 -3.21 19.67 -7.18
N ILE A 47 -3.06 18.62 -6.39
CA ILE A 47 -2.19 18.61 -5.20
C ILE A 47 -0.98 17.74 -5.54
N GLU A 48 0.21 18.29 -5.45
CA GLU A 48 1.45 17.53 -5.50
C GLU A 48 2.02 17.40 -4.09
N ILE A 49 2.19 16.16 -3.64
CA ILE A 49 2.75 15.81 -2.34
C ILE A 49 4.07 15.11 -2.59
N GLN A 50 5.15 15.66 -2.04
CA GLN A 50 6.45 15.00 -1.96
C GLN A 50 6.67 14.53 -0.53
N THR A 51 6.88 13.23 -0.34
CA THR A 51 7.09 12.65 0.98
C THR A 51 8.57 12.50 1.31
N SER A 52 8.97 12.74 2.57
CA SER A 52 10.38 12.69 2.96
C SER A 52 10.90 11.26 3.05
N GLY A 53 12.07 11.03 2.45
CA GLY A 53 12.72 9.72 2.48
C GLY A 53 12.22 8.73 1.43
N THR A 54 11.32 9.14 0.52
CA THR A 54 10.96 8.37 -0.66
C THR A 54 11.06 9.26 -1.90
N ASP A 55 11.63 8.77 -3.01
CA ASP A 55 11.60 9.47 -4.31
C ASP A 55 10.18 9.45 -4.95
N GLN A 56 9.13 9.38 -4.12
CA GLN A 56 7.75 9.27 -4.57
C GLN A 56 7.11 10.66 -4.63
N HIS A 57 6.80 11.07 -5.87
CA HIS A 57 5.90 12.18 -6.13
C HIS A 57 4.49 11.64 -6.25
N VAL A 58 3.60 12.09 -5.36
CA VAL A 58 2.17 11.79 -5.45
C VAL A 58 1.48 13.03 -5.99
N ARG A 59 1.12 12.99 -7.27
CA ARG A 59 0.24 13.99 -7.86
C ARG A 59 -1.20 13.51 -7.76
N ILE A 60 -2.02 14.26 -7.04
CA ILE A 60 -3.47 14.10 -6.90
C ILE A 60 -4.11 15.12 -7.84
N SER A 61 -4.71 14.69 -8.94
CA SER A 61 -5.48 15.59 -9.82
C SER A 61 -6.95 15.22 -9.77
N SER A 62 -7.83 16.12 -9.33
CA SER A 62 -9.28 15.91 -9.28
C SER A 62 -9.98 16.85 -10.24
N GLU A 63 -10.92 16.31 -11.03
CA GLU A 63 -11.77 17.11 -11.92
C GLU A 63 -12.70 18.04 -11.14
N SER A 64 -13.17 17.60 -9.97
CA SER A 64 -14.03 18.40 -9.10
C SER A 64 -13.78 18.10 -7.64
N VAL A 65 -13.57 19.15 -6.87
CA VAL A 65 -13.55 19.09 -5.41
C VAL A 65 -14.63 20.01 -4.89
N SER A 66 -15.52 19.45 -4.08
CA SER A 66 -16.50 20.22 -3.33
C SER A 66 -16.15 20.16 -1.86
N SER A 67 -16.25 21.30 -1.20
CA SER A 67 -16.11 21.40 0.24
C SER A 67 -17.31 22.11 0.83
N GLN A 68 -17.85 21.58 1.93
CA GLN A 68 -19.00 22.16 2.62
C GLN A 68 -18.71 22.23 4.12
N LEU A 69 -18.87 23.42 4.71
CA LEU A 69 -18.81 23.59 6.15
C LEU A 69 -20.03 22.94 6.83
N LYS A 70 -19.80 21.89 7.61
CA LYS A 70 -20.77 21.27 8.51
C LYS A 70 -20.79 22.00 9.86
N GLY A 71 -21.33 23.21 9.84
CA GLY A 71 -21.68 23.96 11.05
C GLY A 71 -20.60 24.91 11.57
N PHE A 72 -21.09 25.99 12.18
CA PHE A 72 -20.32 26.97 12.95
C PHE A 72 -20.76 26.84 14.42
N PRO A 73 -19.85 26.85 15.42
CA PRO A 73 -18.43 27.18 15.37
C PRO A 73 -17.49 25.96 15.23
N SER A 74 -18.01 24.75 14.99
CA SER A 74 -17.23 23.51 14.97
C SER A 74 -16.12 23.49 13.90
N GLY A 75 -16.25 24.28 12.83
CA GLY A 75 -15.24 24.35 11.77
C GLY A 75 -15.09 23.05 10.98
N ALA A 76 -16.05 22.13 11.07
CA ALA A 76 -16.00 20.88 10.33
C ALA A 76 -16.20 21.16 8.83
N MET A 77 -15.30 20.69 7.98
CA MET A 77 -15.40 20.78 6.52
C MET A 77 -15.49 19.36 5.96
N LYS A 78 -16.57 19.08 5.22
CA LYS A 78 -16.64 17.87 4.42
C LYS A 78 -15.95 18.15 3.08
N MET A 79 -14.98 17.32 2.69
CA MET A 79 -14.37 17.35 1.37
C MET A 79 -14.85 16.13 0.57
N GLU A 80 -15.39 16.38 -0.61
CA GLU A 80 -15.70 15.34 -1.59
C GLU A 80 -14.92 15.63 -2.86
N ALA A 81 -14.20 14.62 -3.36
CA ALA A 81 -13.42 14.72 -4.58
C ALA A 81 -13.71 13.53 -5.49
N ARG A 82 -13.75 13.78 -6.80
CA ARG A 82 -14.02 12.76 -7.82
C ARG A 82 -12.92 12.72 -8.87
N ASN A 83 -12.77 11.55 -9.50
CA ASN A 83 -11.84 11.31 -10.60
C ASN A 83 -10.41 11.79 -10.28
N ILE A 84 -9.93 11.39 -9.11
CA ILE A 84 -8.57 11.62 -8.66
C ILE A 84 -7.65 10.64 -9.38
N SER A 85 -6.73 11.12 -10.20
CA SER A 85 -5.63 10.29 -10.70
C SER A 85 -4.43 10.41 -9.77
N LEU A 86 -3.86 9.28 -9.37
CA LEU A 86 -2.60 9.20 -8.63
C LEU A 86 -1.57 8.51 -9.50
N ARG A 87 -0.56 9.27 -9.92
CA ARG A 87 0.61 8.72 -10.58
C ARG A 87 1.78 8.80 -9.62
N SER A 88 2.26 7.65 -9.17
CA SER A 88 3.54 7.58 -8.49
C SER A 88 4.63 7.83 -9.52
N GLY A 89 5.35 8.95 -9.39
CA GLY A 89 6.47 9.31 -10.26
C GLY A 89 7.72 8.43 -10.08
N GLN A 90 7.61 7.28 -9.39
CA GLN A 90 8.76 6.47 -9.04
C GLN A 90 9.33 5.75 -10.28
N GLU A 91 10.44 6.28 -10.81
CA GLU A 91 11.52 5.41 -11.26
C GLU A 91 12.12 4.76 -10.00
N SER A 92 11.47 3.75 -9.45
CA SER A 92 12.06 2.99 -8.34
C SER A 92 13.44 2.49 -8.81
N LYS A 93 14.49 2.72 -8.00
CA LYS A 93 15.80 2.10 -8.22
C LYS A 93 15.58 0.66 -8.67
N PRO A 94 16.16 0.22 -9.79
CA PRO A 94 15.86 -1.09 -10.33
C PRO A 94 16.20 -2.13 -9.27
N LEU A 95 15.16 -2.68 -8.65
CA LEU A 95 15.26 -3.92 -7.90
C LEU A 95 15.65 -5.00 -8.91
N LEU A 96 16.36 -6.02 -8.44
CA LEU A 96 16.93 -7.08 -9.27
C LEU A 96 15.88 -7.79 -10.15
N SER A 97 14.58 -7.60 -9.88
CA SER A 97 13.49 -7.98 -10.77
C SER A 97 12.43 -6.87 -10.85
N ASN A 98 12.22 -6.26 -12.03
CA ASN A 98 11.09 -5.33 -12.27
C ASN A 98 9.76 -6.09 -12.50
N GLN A 99 9.55 -7.20 -11.81
CA GLN A 99 8.49 -8.16 -12.15
C GLN A 99 7.14 -7.84 -11.50
N PHE A 100 7.10 -7.19 -10.35
CA PHE A 100 5.84 -6.89 -9.67
C PHE A 100 5.86 -5.45 -9.17
N LYS A 101 4.94 -4.61 -9.68
CA LYS A 101 4.81 -3.22 -9.20
C LYS A 101 3.39 -2.68 -9.33
N ILE A 102 3.06 -1.66 -8.55
CA ILE A 102 1.90 -0.82 -8.80
C ILE A 102 2.29 0.14 -9.92
N ARG A 103 1.57 0.10 -11.05
CA ARG A 103 1.80 1.01 -12.18
C ARG A 103 1.21 2.38 -11.88
N ASP A 104 -0.05 2.40 -11.48
CA ASP A 104 -0.81 3.60 -11.15
C ASP A 104 -2.01 3.24 -10.26
N ILE A 105 -2.56 4.28 -9.62
CA ILE A 105 -3.77 4.19 -8.80
C ILE A 105 -4.75 5.24 -9.32
N GLU A 106 -5.90 4.78 -9.80
CA GLU A 106 -7.01 5.65 -10.18
C GLU A 106 -8.02 5.68 -9.05
N VAL A 107 -8.34 6.86 -8.55
CA VAL A 107 -9.27 7.06 -7.43
C VAL A 107 -10.54 7.72 -7.95
N HIS A 108 -11.62 6.96 -8.07
CA HIS A 108 -12.87 7.50 -8.62
C HIS A 108 -13.57 8.42 -7.63
N PHE A 109 -13.44 8.15 -6.33
CA PHE A 109 -14.19 8.87 -5.30
C PHE A 109 -13.45 8.91 -3.97
N ILE A 110 -13.45 10.08 -3.34
CA ILE A 110 -13.05 10.32 -1.96
C ILE A 110 -14.17 11.09 -1.26
N ASP A 111 -14.61 10.58 -0.11
CA ASP A 111 -15.41 11.28 0.88
C ASP A 111 -14.61 11.35 2.18
N TYR A 112 -14.13 12.55 2.50
CA TYR A 112 -13.28 12.80 3.65
C TYR A 112 -13.82 13.96 4.48
N GLU A 113 -14.26 13.66 5.70
CA GLU A 113 -14.69 14.66 6.68
C GLU A 113 -13.50 15.11 7.53
N VAL A 114 -13.13 16.38 7.42
CA VAL A 114 -11.97 16.97 8.09
C VAL A 114 -12.38 18.14 8.97
N TYR A 115 -11.81 18.21 10.18
CA TYR A 115 -12.02 19.36 11.05
C TYR A 115 -11.03 20.48 10.69
N VAL A 116 -11.55 21.58 10.18
CA VAL A 116 -10.76 22.75 9.76
C VAL A 116 -10.85 23.84 10.82
N SER A 117 -9.73 24.10 11.48
CA SER A 117 -9.64 25.23 12.40
C SER A 117 -9.74 26.52 11.59
N ILE A 118 -10.70 27.38 11.93
CA ILE A 118 -10.82 28.72 11.31
C ILE A 118 -9.58 29.57 11.62
N LEU A 119 -8.97 29.36 12.79
CA LEU A 119 -7.77 30.08 13.21
C LEU A 119 -6.50 29.57 12.51
N ASN A 120 -6.49 28.30 12.11
CA ASN A 120 -5.32 27.63 11.52
C ASN A 120 -5.73 26.71 10.35
N PRO A 121 -6.36 27.24 9.28
CA PRO A 121 -6.91 26.42 8.20
C PRO A 121 -5.81 25.63 7.48
N ASP A 122 -4.66 26.26 7.24
CA ASP A 122 -3.50 25.62 6.59
C ASP A 122 -3.02 24.39 7.37
N GLN A 123 -2.96 24.47 8.70
CA GLN A 123 -2.52 23.36 9.53
C GLN A 123 -3.53 22.20 9.52
N SER A 124 -4.83 22.51 9.45
CA SER A 124 -5.87 21.48 9.27
C SER A 124 -5.77 20.81 7.91
N MET A 125 -5.54 21.58 6.84
CA MET A 125 -5.36 21.04 5.49
C MET A 125 -4.11 20.17 5.39
N ARG A 126 -2.99 20.58 5.99
CA ARG A 126 -1.78 19.73 6.08
C ARG A 126 -2.06 18.39 6.76
N ARG A 127 -2.81 18.41 7.86
CA ARG A 127 -3.19 17.18 8.56
C ARG A 127 -4.06 16.28 7.67
N ALA A 128 -5.02 16.85 6.95
CA ALA A 128 -5.84 16.11 5.99
C ALA A 128 -4.99 15.46 4.88
N CYS A 129 -4.10 16.24 4.25
CA CYS A 129 -3.17 15.74 3.24
C CYS A 129 -2.25 14.65 3.79
N LYS A 130 -1.75 14.81 5.03
CA LYS A 130 -0.92 13.80 5.68
C LYS A 130 -1.68 12.48 5.87
N HIS A 131 -2.94 12.51 6.29
CA HIS A 131 -3.72 11.28 6.44
C HIS A 131 -4.00 10.59 5.10
N LEU A 132 -4.25 11.36 4.04
CA LEU A 132 -4.38 10.81 2.68
C LEU A 132 -3.06 10.19 2.22
N ALA A 133 -1.93 10.89 2.42
CA ALA A 133 -0.61 10.37 2.10
C ALA A 133 -0.29 9.09 2.88
N GLU A 134 -0.54 9.06 4.19
CA GLU A 134 -0.37 7.85 5.02
C GLU A 134 -1.20 6.67 4.50
N LEU A 135 -2.45 6.92 4.09
CA LEU A 135 -3.30 5.87 3.54
C LEU A 135 -2.77 5.34 2.21
N LEU A 136 -2.25 6.21 1.34
CA LEU A 136 -1.72 5.86 0.01
C LEU A 136 -0.30 5.30 0.03
N ASP A 137 0.48 5.60 1.08
CA ASP A 137 1.84 5.10 1.28
C ASP A 137 1.82 3.76 2.05
N ARG A 138 1.08 3.73 3.16
CA ARG A 138 1.12 2.60 4.12
C ARG A 138 -0.08 1.68 4.01
N GLY A 139 -1.12 2.08 3.28
CA GLY A 139 -2.35 1.33 3.13
C GLY A 139 -3.31 1.52 4.31
N GLY A 140 -2.99 2.42 5.25
CA GLY A 140 -3.85 2.69 6.40
C GLY A 140 -3.60 4.06 7.05
N THR A 141 -4.65 4.63 7.65
CA THR A 141 -4.59 5.89 8.43
C THR A 141 -5.61 5.86 9.57
N THR A 142 -5.37 6.65 10.62
CA THR A 142 -6.32 6.78 11.75
C THR A 142 -7.50 7.70 11.45
N SER A 143 -7.47 8.41 10.31
CA SER A 143 -8.59 9.24 9.88
C SER A 143 -9.69 8.42 9.23
N ARG A 144 -10.94 8.76 9.57
CA ARG A 144 -12.12 8.22 8.90
C ARG A 144 -12.27 8.88 7.55
N LEU A 145 -11.85 8.19 6.50
CA LEU A 145 -12.07 8.59 5.13
C LEU A 145 -12.63 7.41 4.33
N LYS A 146 -13.49 7.71 3.36
CA LYS A 146 -14.00 6.76 2.39
C LYS A 146 -13.34 7.02 1.05
N MET A 147 -12.76 6.00 0.46
CA MET A 147 -12.15 6.09 -0.86
C MET A 147 -12.44 4.82 -1.64
N GLN A 148 -12.62 4.95 -2.95
CA GLN A 148 -12.76 3.83 -3.88
C GLN A 148 -12.12 4.16 -5.23
N GLY A 149 -11.67 3.14 -5.94
CA GLY A 149 -10.98 3.31 -7.21
C GLY A 149 -10.47 2.00 -7.78
N ILE A 150 -9.44 2.09 -8.63
CA ILE A 150 -8.76 0.99 -9.30
C ILE A 150 -7.26 1.11 -9.03
N ILE A 151 -6.62 0.01 -8.64
CA ILE A 151 -5.15 -0.15 -8.61
C ILE A 151 -4.75 -0.96 -9.84
N HIS A 152 -3.84 -0.45 -10.65
CA HIS A 152 -3.29 -1.18 -11.79
C HIS A 152 -1.99 -1.85 -11.38
N PHE A 153 -2.05 -3.15 -11.13
CA PHE A 153 -0.86 -3.96 -10.88
C PHE A 153 -0.20 -4.36 -12.19
N GLN A 154 1.12 -4.21 -12.27
CA GLN A 154 1.94 -4.70 -13.37
C GLN A 154 2.71 -5.95 -12.94
N PHE A 155 2.55 -7.00 -13.74
CA PHE A 155 3.18 -8.30 -13.60
C PHE A 155 4.06 -8.59 -14.83
N GLY A 156 5.34 -8.84 -14.58
CA GLY A 156 6.37 -9.03 -15.59
C GLY A 156 6.43 -7.90 -16.63
N LYS A 157 6.72 -8.29 -17.88
CA LYS A 157 6.99 -7.36 -19.00
C LYS A 157 5.74 -6.76 -19.65
N GLY A 158 4.53 -6.96 -19.12
CA GLY A 158 3.37 -6.30 -19.73
C GLY A 158 1.97 -6.72 -19.27
N LEU A 159 1.83 -7.69 -18.35
CA LEU A 159 0.50 -8.02 -17.85
C LEU A 159 0.07 -6.94 -16.86
N ILE A 160 -1.01 -6.24 -17.17
CA ILE A 160 -1.58 -5.21 -16.30
C ILE A 160 -2.97 -5.64 -15.87
N LEU A 161 -3.20 -5.63 -14.56
CA LEU A 161 -4.40 -6.15 -13.95
C LEU A 161 -5.05 -5.03 -13.12
N PRO A 162 -6.15 -4.45 -13.60
CA PRO A 162 -6.91 -3.47 -12.84
C PRO A 162 -7.65 -4.19 -11.71
N GLN A 163 -7.53 -3.71 -10.48
CA GLN A 163 -8.21 -4.26 -9.30
C GLN A 163 -8.96 -3.17 -8.59
N ARG A 164 -10.27 -3.36 -8.37
CA ARG A 164 -11.05 -2.38 -7.62
C ARG A 164 -10.60 -2.40 -6.16
N PHE A 165 -10.50 -1.22 -5.58
CA PHE A 165 -10.22 -1.05 -4.17
C PHE A 165 -11.26 -0.14 -3.53
N PHE A 166 -11.40 -0.29 -2.22
CA PHE A 166 -12.16 0.61 -1.38
C PHE A 166 -11.51 0.70 0.00
N THR A 167 -11.94 1.66 0.80
CA THR A 167 -11.48 1.75 2.20
C THR A 167 -12.45 1.09 3.15
N GLN A 168 -11.92 0.32 4.09
CA GLN A 168 -12.68 -0.28 5.19
C GLN A 168 -12.26 0.36 6.52
N VAL A 169 -13.24 0.66 7.38
CA VAL A 169 -13.01 1.21 8.73
C VAL A 169 -13.11 0.10 9.75
N ASN A 170 -12.02 -0.18 10.46
CA ASN A 170 -11.93 -1.18 11.52
C ASN A 170 -11.52 -0.48 12.82
N GLY A 171 -12.51 -0.12 13.65
CA GLY A 171 -12.28 0.67 14.87
C GLY A 171 -11.78 2.09 14.55
N ASN A 172 -10.54 2.39 14.97
CA ASN A 172 -9.89 3.69 14.73
C ASN A 172 -8.97 3.69 13.51
N LEU A 173 -8.98 2.64 12.70
CA LEU A 173 -8.09 2.50 11.56
C LEU A 173 -8.91 2.34 10.28
N THR A 174 -8.66 3.21 9.32
CA THR A 174 -9.13 3.06 7.94
C THR A 174 -8.02 2.42 7.12
N ARG A 175 -8.34 1.41 6.30
CA ARG A 175 -7.38 0.72 5.43
C ARG A 175 -7.87 0.63 4.00
N ILE A 176 -6.95 0.62 3.04
CA ILE A 176 -7.23 0.24 1.65
C ILE A 176 -7.34 -1.28 1.57
N VAL A 177 -8.42 -1.78 0.98
CA VAL A 177 -8.64 -3.19 0.68
C VAL A 177 -9.06 -3.37 -0.78
N LEU A 178 -8.70 -4.50 -1.39
CA LEU A 178 -9.16 -4.85 -2.73
C LEU A 178 -10.49 -5.59 -2.68
N ASN A 179 -11.22 -5.52 -3.79
CA ASN A 179 -12.34 -6.41 -4.02
C ASN A 179 -11.83 -7.85 -4.23
N ARG A 180 -12.26 -8.76 -3.36
CA ARG A 180 -11.83 -10.16 -3.36
C ARG A 180 -12.29 -10.92 -4.62
N ASP A 181 -13.44 -10.57 -5.17
CA ASP A 181 -13.98 -11.20 -6.38
C ASP A 181 -13.12 -10.87 -7.60
N ASP A 182 -12.58 -9.65 -7.66
CA ASP A 182 -11.65 -9.27 -8.73
C ASP A 182 -10.39 -10.12 -8.67
N LEU A 183 -9.84 -10.33 -7.46
CA LEU A 183 -8.66 -11.16 -7.26
C LEU A 183 -8.88 -12.62 -7.66
N ASN A 184 -10.07 -13.18 -7.40
CA ASN A 184 -10.42 -14.54 -7.80
C ASN A 184 -10.39 -14.73 -9.33
N PHE A 185 -10.76 -13.70 -10.09
CA PHE A 185 -10.66 -13.73 -11.55
C PHE A 185 -9.21 -13.71 -12.06
N VAL A 186 -8.30 -13.16 -11.24
CA VAL A 186 -6.91 -12.92 -11.63
C VAL A 186 -5.99 -14.03 -11.12
N ALA A 187 -6.33 -14.65 -9.99
CA ALA A 187 -5.58 -15.74 -9.36
C ALA A 187 -5.12 -16.85 -10.35
N PRO A 188 -5.94 -17.30 -11.31
CA PRO A 188 -5.52 -18.32 -12.27
C PRO A 188 -4.45 -17.86 -13.28
N LYS A 189 -4.20 -16.55 -13.41
CA LYS A 189 -3.21 -15.98 -14.33
C LYS A 189 -1.80 -15.96 -13.74
N PHE A 190 -1.68 -16.22 -12.44
CA PHE A 190 -0.37 -16.40 -11.80
C PHE A 190 0.17 -17.79 -12.15
N ALA A 191 1.46 -17.87 -12.46
CA ALA A 191 2.12 -19.12 -12.84
C ALA A 191 1.98 -20.17 -11.72
N ASP A 192 2.07 -19.72 -10.47
CA ASP A 192 1.77 -20.49 -9.28
C ASP A 192 0.44 -20.01 -8.70
N ARG A 193 -0.48 -20.94 -8.45
CA ARG A 193 -1.79 -20.59 -7.89
C ARG A 193 -1.59 -20.01 -6.49
N LEU A 194 -2.12 -18.81 -6.28
CA LEU A 194 -2.22 -18.22 -4.95
C LEU A 194 -3.21 -19.05 -4.12
N SER A 195 -2.84 -19.38 -2.88
CA SER A 195 -3.76 -19.98 -1.92
C SER A 195 -4.84 -18.98 -1.51
N GLU A 196 -5.93 -19.45 -0.90
CA GLU A 196 -6.95 -18.54 -0.36
C GLU A 196 -6.36 -17.56 0.67
N GLY A 197 -5.42 -18.02 1.49
CA GLY A 197 -4.70 -17.17 2.44
C GLY A 197 -3.83 -16.10 1.78
N ASP A 198 -3.17 -16.44 0.67
CA ASP A 198 -2.39 -15.46 -0.11
C ASP A 198 -3.29 -14.38 -0.72
N LEU A 199 -4.43 -14.80 -1.26
CA LEU A 199 -5.38 -13.87 -1.84
C LEU A 199 -5.99 -12.95 -0.79
N ASP A 200 -6.26 -13.46 0.42
CA ASP A 200 -6.70 -12.64 1.55
C ASP A 200 -5.63 -11.63 1.99
N LEU A 201 -4.34 -12.01 1.98
CA LEU A 201 -3.24 -11.09 2.25
C LEU A 201 -3.16 -9.99 1.19
N VAL A 202 -3.23 -10.34 -0.10
CA VAL A 202 -3.22 -9.38 -1.20
C VAL A 202 -4.43 -8.44 -1.11
N ALA A 203 -5.60 -8.98 -0.76
CA ALA A 203 -6.82 -8.19 -0.61
C ALA A 203 -6.72 -7.19 0.55
N ASN A 204 -6.14 -7.59 1.67
CA ASN A 204 -6.06 -6.76 2.88
C ASN A 204 -4.81 -5.85 2.93
N HIS A 205 -3.83 -6.11 2.07
CA HIS A 205 -2.57 -5.36 2.00
C HIS A 205 -2.15 -5.01 0.56
N PRO A 206 -3.03 -4.37 -0.24
CA PRO A 206 -2.79 -4.13 -1.67
C PRO A 206 -1.48 -3.43 -1.98
N LEU A 207 -1.08 -2.46 -1.16
CA LEU A 207 0.14 -1.69 -1.39
C LEU A 207 1.42 -2.49 -1.12
N LYS A 208 1.34 -3.53 -0.28
CA LYS A 208 2.45 -4.46 -0.02
C LYS A 208 2.44 -5.65 -0.97
N ALA A 209 1.31 -5.93 -1.61
CA ALA A 209 1.11 -7.11 -2.45
C ALA A 209 2.20 -7.32 -3.53
N PRO A 210 2.65 -6.30 -4.29
CA PRO A 210 3.67 -6.53 -5.32
C PRO A 210 4.96 -7.12 -4.75
N ARG A 211 5.44 -6.53 -3.65
CA ARG A 211 6.68 -6.94 -3.00
C ARG A 211 6.53 -8.25 -2.24
N LEU A 212 5.35 -8.52 -1.67
CA LEU A 212 5.02 -9.85 -1.10
C LEU A 212 5.12 -10.96 -2.15
N LEU A 213 4.53 -10.74 -3.32
CA LEU A 213 4.53 -11.70 -4.43
C LEU A 213 5.94 -11.87 -5.02
N GLU A 214 6.72 -10.79 -5.11
CA GLU A 214 8.12 -10.85 -5.52
C GLU A 214 8.97 -11.67 -4.55
N ILE A 215 8.91 -11.37 -3.24
CA ILE A 215 9.67 -12.10 -2.22
C ILE A 215 9.34 -13.60 -2.26
N ARG A 216 8.05 -13.95 -2.39
CA ARG A 216 7.63 -15.34 -2.53
C ARG A 216 8.27 -15.99 -3.76
N LYS A 217 8.13 -15.37 -4.94
CA LYS A 217 8.69 -15.89 -6.18
C LYS A 217 10.21 -16.07 -6.09
N ASP A 218 10.92 -15.07 -5.58
CA ASP A 218 12.37 -15.13 -5.40
C ASP A 218 12.78 -16.32 -4.50
N THR A 219 12.00 -16.61 -3.45
CA THR A 219 12.29 -17.75 -2.57
C THR A 219 12.04 -19.09 -3.23
N GLU A 220 10.98 -19.21 -4.03
CA GLU A 220 10.66 -20.40 -4.82
C GLU A 220 11.72 -20.67 -5.90
N GLU A 221 12.16 -19.63 -6.62
CA GLU A 221 13.21 -19.74 -7.63
C GLU A 221 14.54 -20.16 -7.00
N LYS A 222 14.97 -19.47 -5.93
CA LYS A 222 16.21 -19.80 -5.21
C LYS A 222 16.19 -21.22 -4.63
N SER A 223 15.08 -21.66 -4.03
CA SER A 223 14.98 -23.01 -3.46
C SER A 223 15.04 -24.09 -4.55
N ARG A 224 14.38 -23.85 -5.68
CA ARG A 224 14.35 -24.76 -6.84
C ARG A 224 15.72 -24.88 -7.50
N GLU A 225 16.41 -23.77 -7.70
CA GLU A 225 17.79 -23.75 -8.23
C GLU A 225 18.74 -24.59 -7.37
N LEU A 226 18.65 -24.45 -6.05
CA LEU A 226 19.46 -25.24 -5.11
C LEU A 226 19.11 -26.73 -5.16
N ARG A 227 17.83 -27.10 -5.32
CA ARG A 227 17.42 -28.50 -5.52
C ARG A 227 17.92 -29.09 -6.83
N TRP A 228 17.94 -28.30 -7.90
CA TRP A 228 18.51 -28.74 -9.17
C TRP A 228 20.01 -28.98 -9.07
N ALA A 229 20.74 -28.12 -8.35
CA ALA A 229 22.17 -28.31 -8.10
C ALA A 229 22.46 -29.48 -7.14
N LEU A 230 21.59 -29.70 -6.13
CA LEU A 230 21.76 -30.70 -5.09
C LEU A 230 20.45 -31.47 -4.89
N LYS A 231 20.33 -32.68 -5.47
CA LYS A 231 19.08 -33.46 -5.43
C LYS A 231 18.55 -33.78 -4.02
N SER A 232 19.43 -33.88 -3.02
CA SER A 232 19.08 -34.13 -1.61
C SER A 232 18.77 -32.85 -0.82
N PHE A 233 18.70 -31.70 -1.49
CA PHE A 233 18.42 -30.43 -0.85
C PHE A 233 16.99 -30.39 -0.29
N PRO A 234 16.81 -30.01 0.99
CA PRO A 234 15.51 -29.85 1.61
C PRO A 234 14.85 -28.55 1.13
N GLU A 235 14.37 -28.57 -0.12
CA GLU A 235 13.82 -27.40 -0.82
C GLU A 235 12.74 -26.69 0.00
N ASP A 236 11.81 -27.46 0.52
CA ASP A 236 10.62 -26.98 1.20
C ASP A 236 10.96 -26.22 2.49
N VAL A 237 11.70 -26.87 3.38
CA VAL A 237 12.26 -26.28 4.62
C VAL A 237 13.04 -25.00 4.33
N TYR A 238 13.93 -25.05 3.33
CA TYR A 238 14.73 -23.87 2.96
C TYR A 238 13.85 -22.73 2.46
N ARG A 239 12.84 -23.03 1.63
CA ARG A 239 11.90 -22.05 1.11
C ARG A 239 11.16 -21.36 2.25
N HIS A 240 10.58 -22.10 3.21
CA HIS A 240 9.87 -21.53 4.37
C HIS A 240 10.78 -20.65 5.25
N VAL A 241 12.00 -21.11 5.55
CA VAL A 241 12.96 -20.33 6.36
C VAL A 241 13.42 -19.06 5.61
N LEU A 242 13.77 -19.18 4.33
CA LEU A 242 14.21 -18.02 3.54
C LEU A 242 13.07 -17.01 3.36
N TRP A 243 11.85 -17.49 3.10
CA TRP A 243 10.69 -16.65 2.87
C TRP A 243 10.35 -15.81 4.10
N SER A 244 10.18 -16.46 5.26
CA SER A 244 9.93 -15.79 6.53
C SER A 244 11.09 -14.87 6.97
N TYR A 245 12.34 -15.24 6.67
CA TYR A 245 13.51 -14.38 6.87
C TYR A 245 13.41 -13.08 6.04
N LEU A 246 13.16 -13.17 4.73
CA LEU A 246 13.08 -12.00 3.85
C LEU A 246 11.89 -11.11 4.19
N LEU A 247 10.72 -11.70 4.47
CA LEU A 247 9.55 -10.97 4.96
C LEU A 247 9.86 -10.18 6.24
N THR A 248 10.62 -10.77 7.15
CA THR A 248 11.02 -10.10 8.41
C THR A 248 11.98 -8.96 8.16
N LYS A 249 12.94 -9.11 7.23
CA LYS A 249 13.86 -8.02 6.85
C LYS A 249 13.14 -6.86 6.17
N GLU A 250 12.08 -7.14 5.40
CA GLU A 250 11.29 -6.14 4.67
C GLU A 250 10.26 -5.43 5.56
N TYR A 251 9.49 -6.18 6.36
CA TYR A 251 8.30 -5.67 7.04
C TYR A 251 8.33 -5.80 8.56
N GLY A 252 9.36 -6.41 9.14
CA GLY A 252 9.42 -6.76 10.55
C GLY A 252 8.73 -8.09 10.88
N SER A 253 9.03 -8.61 12.07
CA SER A 253 8.64 -9.94 12.51
C SER A 253 7.13 -10.13 12.66
N GLU A 254 6.43 -9.12 13.17
CA GLU A 254 4.98 -9.18 13.39
C GLU A 254 4.23 -9.40 12.06
N PHE A 255 4.56 -8.61 11.04
CA PHE A 255 3.90 -8.73 9.75
C PHE A 255 4.32 -10.01 9.01
N ALA A 256 5.59 -10.41 9.11
CA ALA A 256 6.05 -11.68 8.55
C ALA A 256 5.26 -12.87 9.11
N GLN A 257 4.99 -12.88 10.43
CA GLN A 257 4.21 -13.94 11.06
C GLN A 257 2.75 -13.95 10.59
N VAL A 258 2.13 -12.77 10.39
CA VAL A 258 0.77 -12.68 9.81
C VAL A 258 0.76 -13.30 8.42
N VAL A 259 1.74 -12.97 7.58
CA VAL A 259 1.83 -13.48 6.21
C VAL A 259 1.99 -15.00 6.19
N THR A 260 2.96 -15.53 6.94
CA THR A 260 3.23 -16.97 6.95
C THR A 260 2.03 -17.74 7.52
N ASN A 261 1.40 -17.26 8.60
CA ASN A 261 0.25 -17.94 9.19
C ASN A 261 -0.95 -17.98 8.25
N SER A 262 -1.24 -16.89 7.53
CA SER A 262 -2.32 -16.87 6.54
C SER A 262 -2.08 -17.87 5.41
N HIS A 263 -0.84 -18.00 4.94
CA HIS A 263 -0.47 -18.98 3.92
C HIS A 263 -0.74 -20.41 4.39
N GLU A 264 -0.32 -20.77 5.60
CA GLU A 264 -0.52 -22.13 6.11
C GLU A 264 -2.01 -22.47 6.30
N LEU A 265 -2.85 -21.49 6.66
CA LEU A 265 -4.31 -21.67 6.78
C LEU A 265 -5.00 -21.94 5.44
N GLY A 266 -4.41 -21.49 4.33
CA GLY A 266 -4.91 -21.72 2.97
C GLY A 266 -4.35 -22.98 2.29
N SER A 267 -3.50 -23.74 2.98
CA SER A 267 -2.86 -24.95 2.44
C SER A 267 -3.79 -26.17 2.53
N TYR A 268 -3.54 -27.17 1.69
CA TYR A 268 -4.20 -28.49 1.78
C TYR A 268 -3.40 -29.48 2.66
N ASN A 269 -2.45 -28.97 3.45
CA ASN A 269 -1.54 -29.75 4.27
C ASN A 269 -2.26 -30.32 5.50
N THR A 270 -1.72 -31.42 6.04
CA THR A 270 -2.15 -31.97 7.33
C THR A 270 -1.77 -31.04 8.49
N GLU A 271 -2.43 -31.18 9.65
CA GLU A 271 -2.08 -30.39 10.84
C GLU A 271 -0.62 -30.57 11.27
N GLU A 272 -0.04 -31.77 11.05
CA GLU A 272 1.36 -32.05 11.34
C GLU A 272 2.29 -31.26 10.41
N GLU A 273 2.04 -31.28 9.11
CA GLU A 273 2.81 -30.53 8.11
C GLU A 273 2.71 -29.02 8.37
N ILE A 274 1.50 -28.50 8.62
CA ILE A 274 1.29 -27.09 9.03
C ILE A 274 2.11 -26.77 10.29
N GLY A 275 2.22 -27.69 11.24
CA GLY A 275 3.05 -27.55 12.42
C GLY A 275 4.54 -27.39 12.10
N LYS A 276 5.06 -28.21 11.17
CA LYS A 276 6.46 -28.14 10.70
C LYS A 276 6.73 -26.83 9.97
N ASP A 277 5.84 -26.43 9.07
CA ASP A 277 5.98 -25.22 8.25
C ASP A 277 5.96 -23.96 9.13
N ARG A 278 5.02 -23.89 10.08
CA ARG A 278 4.99 -22.81 11.09
C ARG A 278 6.27 -22.73 11.90
N GLN A 279 6.81 -23.86 12.34
CA GLN A 279 8.04 -23.87 13.12
C GLN A 279 9.26 -23.43 12.27
N ASN A 280 9.35 -23.88 11.02
CA ASN A 280 10.38 -23.43 10.08
C ASN A 280 10.28 -21.93 9.80
N ASN A 281 9.06 -21.41 9.63
CA ASN A 281 8.80 -19.97 9.49
C ASN A 281 9.28 -19.18 10.73
N LEU A 282 9.01 -19.68 11.95
CA LEU A 282 9.50 -19.04 13.20
C LEU A 282 11.03 -18.99 13.27
N VAL A 283 11.73 -20.03 12.79
CA VAL A 283 13.19 -20.05 12.74
C VAL A 283 13.73 -19.00 11.77
N GLY A 284 13.13 -18.84 10.59
CA GLY A 284 13.50 -17.79 9.64
C GLY A 284 13.31 -16.37 10.20
N ILE A 285 12.19 -16.12 10.88
CA ILE A 285 11.96 -14.86 11.61
C ILE A 285 13.08 -14.62 12.65
N ALA A 286 13.41 -15.63 13.46
CA ALA A 286 14.43 -15.51 14.50
C ALA A 286 15.82 -15.20 13.91
N TYR A 287 16.17 -15.79 12.76
CA TYR A 287 17.41 -15.49 12.05
C TYR A 287 17.47 -14.04 11.55
N ALA A 288 16.37 -13.52 11.01
CA ALA A 288 16.31 -12.15 10.55
C ALA A 288 16.45 -11.14 11.69
N VAL A 289 15.76 -11.36 12.82
CA VAL A 289 15.87 -10.53 14.04
C VAL A 289 17.29 -10.56 14.59
N SER A 290 17.95 -11.72 14.54
CA SER A 290 19.34 -11.89 14.99
C SER A 290 20.38 -11.40 13.98
N ASN A 291 19.96 -10.78 12.88
CA ASN A 291 20.82 -10.29 11.79
C ASN A 291 21.79 -11.35 11.24
N VAL A 292 21.34 -12.60 11.15
CA VAL A 292 22.07 -13.65 10.45
C VAL A 292 22.19 -13.25 8.97
N PRO A 293 23.39 -13.29 8.36
CA PRO A 293 23.54 -13.02 6.93
C PRO A 293 22.81 -14.06 6.06
N GLU A 294 22.15 -13.63 4.99
CA GLU A 294 21.39 -14.53 4.08
C GLU A 294 22.26 -15.71 3.56
N GLY A 295 23.50 -15.43 3.16
CA GLY A 295 24.44 -16.46 2.68
C GLY A 295 24.83 -17.52 3.72
N LYS A 296 24.46 -17.34 5.00
CA LYS A 296 24.67 -18.30 6.09
C LYS A 296 23.42 -19.10 6.46
N LEU A 297 22.26 -18.81 5.86
CA LEU A 297 21.01 -19.49 6.20
C LEU A 297 21.08 -20.98 5.95
N LEU A 298 21.62 -21.43 4.81
CA LEU A 298 21.70 -22.86 4.49
C LEU A 298 22.52 -23.66 5.51
N GLU A 299 23.67 -23.12 5.93
CA GLU A 299 24.53 -23.74 6.95
C GLU A 299 23.79 -23.87 8.29
N LYS A 300 23.07 -22.82 8.67
CA LYS A 300 22.28 -22.81 9.91
C LYS A 300 21.08 -23.75 9.85
N ILE A 301 20.34 -23.79 8.75
CA ILE A 301 19.17 -24.68 8.58
C ILE A 301 19.58 -26.15 8.78
N LYS A 302 20.75 -26.54 8.26
CA LYS A 302 21.27 -27.92 8.39
C LYS A 302 21.67 -28.32 9.82
N SER A 303 21.94 -27.35 10.69
CA SER A 303 22.51 -27.58 12.02
C SER A 303 21.59 -27.15 13.16
N ASP A 304 20.51 -26.42 12.89
CA ASP A 304 19.59 -25.94 13.92
C ASP A 304 18.60 -27.02 14.35
N PRO A 305 18.61 -27.44 15.62
CA PRO A 305 17.75 -28.51 16.13
C PRO A 305 16.25 -28.16 16.14
N ARG A 306 15.89 -26.89 15.89
CA ARG A 306 14.51 -26.40 15.81
C ARG A 306 13.92 -26.53 14.41
N ILE A 307 14.71 -26.93 13.41
CA ILE A 307 14.26 -27.13 12.03
C ILE A 307 13.61 -28.50 11.91
N HIS A 308 12.45 -28.54 11.25
CA HIS A 308 11.73 -29.76 10.96
C HIS A 308 11.81 -30.05 9.46
N PHE A 309 12.35 -31.22 9.12
CA PHE A 309 12.47 -31.71 7.75
C PHE A 309 11.31 -32.60 7.33
#